data_AF-A0A968UVH9-F1
#
_entry.id   AF-A0A968UVH9-F1
#
_cell.length_a   1.000
_cell.length_b   1.000
_cell.length_c   1.000
_cell.angle_alpha   90.00
_cell.angle_beta   90.00
_cell.angle_gamma   90.00
#
_symmetry.space_group_name_H-M   'P 1'
#
loop_
_entity.id
_entity.type
_entity.pdbx_description
1 polymer ?
#
loop_
_entity_poly.entity_id
_entity_poly.type
_entity_poly.pdbx_seq_one_letter_code
_entity_poly.pdbx_strand_id
1 'polypeptide(L)'
;MKSIFFGIIVLCFFSTTNTFAQDVALGKVEKNVKTQLNSVLIAYYEIKDALVLTDAKATQTKATNYLASLEKVEQSKLTAIQHTFWKEQKANLLKVATQIQQSSDVEVQRQHFETLSDGMWTVMKTFAANKGVIYKQYCPMAFNDKGASWLSDRSDIRNPYFGNVMLKCGYVAEEF
;
A
#
# COMPACT_ATOMS: atom_id res chain seq x y z
N MET A 1 -20.20 -37.14 63.50
CA MET A 1 -20.32 -36.19 62.37
C MET A 1 -19.01 -35.43 62.21
N LYS A 2 -18.15 -35.86 61.29
CA LYS A 2 -16.96 -35.10 60.85
C LYS A 2 -16.99 -35.14 59.33
N SER A 3 -17.25 -33.98 58.74
CA SER A 3 -17.46 -33.80 57.31
C SER A 3 -16.15 -33.90 56.54
N ILE A 4 -16.18 -34.65 55.45
CA ILE A 4 -15.09 -34.84 54.49
C ILE A 4 -15.12 -33.68 53.50
N PHE A 5 -14.03 -32.92 53.40
CA PHE A 5 -13.86 -31.91 52.35
C PHE A 5 -13.36 -32.60 51.07
N PHE A 6 -14.21 -32.61 50.03
CA PHE A 6 -13.83 -32.98 48.66
C PHE A 6 -13.06 -31.81 48.04
N GLY A 7 -11.75 -31.97 47.83
CA GLY A 7 -10.94 -31.05 47.05
C GLY A 7 -11.17 -31.29 45.56
N ILE A 8 -11.87 -30.38 44.89
CA ILE A 8 -12.00 -30.36 43.43
C ILE A 8 -10.71 -29.74 42.87
N ILE A 9 -9.88 -30.58 42.25
CA ILE A 9 -8.75 -30.13 41.43
C ILE A 9 -9.32 -29.58 40.13
N VAL A 10 -9.42 -28.26 40.03
CA VAL A 10 -9.70 -27.57 38.77
C VAL A 10 -8.43 -27.63 37.92
N LEU A 11 -8.40 -28.57 36.98
CA LEU A 11 -7.42 -28.61 35.90
C LEU A 11 -7.68 -27.41 34.96
N CYS A 12 -6.96 -26.31 35.18
CA CYS A 12 -6.90 -25.22 34.22
C CYS A 12 -6.18 -25.70 32.95
N PHE A 13 -6.95 -26.10 31.94
CA PHE A 13 -6.46 -26.19 30.57
C PHE A 13 -6.15 -24.78 30.08
N PHE A 14 -4.88 -24.38 30.14
CA PHE A 14 -4.39 -23.23 29.38
C PHE A 14 -4.32 -23.65 27.91
N SER A 15 -5.41 -23.46 27.17
CA SER A 15 -5.37 -23.44 25.71
C SER A 15 -4.63 -22.18 25.28
N THR A 16 -3.33 -22.31 25.01
CA THR A 16 -2.57 -21.30 24.29
C THR A 16 -3.05 -21.30 22.84
N THR A 17 -4.08 -20.51 22.53
CA THR A 17 -4.31 -20.12 21.14
C THR A 17 -3.17 -19.19 20.75
N ASN A 18 -2.14 -19.77 20.12
CA ASN A 18 -1.14 -18.99 19.39
C ASN A 18 -1.89 -18.14 18.37
N THR A 19 -2.01 -16.85 18.68
CA THR A 19 -2.38 -15.82 17.72
C THR A 19 -1.36 -15.87 16.58
N PHE A 20 -1.80 -16.22 15.37
CA PHE A 20 -1.04 -16.01 14.14
C PHE A 20 -0.92 -14.50 13.88
N ALA A 21 -0.14 -13.81 14.69
CA ALA A 21 0.55 -12.59 14.26
C ALA A 21 1.89 -13.05 13.73
N GLN A 22 1.89 -13.66 12.55
CA GLN A 22 3.14 -13.98 11.89
C GLN A 22 3.54 -12.76 11.07
N ASP A 23 4.42 -11.95 11.65
CA ASP A 23 5.38 -11.17 10.88
C ASP A 23 6.19 -12.18 10.06
N VAL A 24 5.66 -12.57 8.89
CA VAL A 24 6.43 -13.35 7.93
C VAL A 24 7.45 -12.38 7.36
N ALA A 25 8.59 -12.28 8.03
CA ALA A 25 9.76 -11.63 7.46
C ALA A 25 10.00 -12.31 6.11
N LEU A 26 9.82 -11.58 5.00
CA LEU A 26 9.96 -12.08 3.62
C LEU A 26 11.36 -12.62 3.31
N GLY A 27 12.27 -12.65 4.28
CA GLY A 27 13.68 -12.93 4.10
C GLY A 27 14.36 -11.83 3.30
N LYS A 28 15.61 -12.11 2.90
CA LYS A 28 16.37 -11.19 2.06
C LYS A 28 15.69 -11.05 0.69
N VAL A 29 15.39 -9.83 0.28
CA VAL A 29 14.89 -9.50 -1.06
C VAL A 29 16.08 -9.20 -1.96
N GLU A 30 16.11 -9.81 -3.15
CA GLU A 30 17.18 -9.62 -4.13
C GLU A 30 17.31 -8.14 -4.57
N LYS A 31 18.56 -7.70 -4.79
CA LYS A 31 18.88 -6.28 -5.08
C LYS A 31 18.21 -5.78 -6.37
N ASN A 32 18.14 -6.63 -7.40
CA ASN A 32 17.49 -6.29 -8.66
C ASN A 32 15.97 -6.13 -8.48
N VAL A 33 15.33 -7.03 -7.73
CA VAL A 33 13.90 -6.95 -7.37
C VAL A 33 13.63 -5.67 -6.59
N LYS A 34 14.45 -5.33 -5.58
CA LYS A 34 14.32 -4.05 -4.86
C LYS A 34 14.40 -2.85 -5.82
N THR A 35 15.34 -2.89 -6.75
CA THR A 35 15.50 -1.82 -7.75
C THR A 35 14.27 -1.70 -8.65
N GLN A 36 13.70 -2.82 -9.09
CA GLN A 36 12.50 -2.85 -9.92
C GLN A 36 11.26 -2.36 -9.15
N LEU A 37 11.07 -2.79 -7.90
CA LEU A 37 10.00 -2.29 -7.03
C LEU A 37 10.14 -0.79 -6.73
N ASN A 38 11.36 -0.28 -6.56
CA ASN A 38 11.56 1.17 -6.46
C ASN A 38 11.16 1.90 -7.75
N SER A 39 11.37 1.30 -8.93
CA SER A 39 10.89 1.88 -10.19
C SER A 39 9.36 1.88 -10.27
N VAL A 40 8.69 0.86 -9.73
CA VAL A 40 7.22 0.83 -9.58
C VAL A 40 6.76 1.96 -8.67
N LEU A 41 7.44 2.18 -7.55
CA LEU A 41 7.15 3.30 -6.63
C LEU A 41 7.32 4.67 -7.30
N ILE A 42 8.38 4.87 -8.07
CA ILE A 42 8.57 6.11 -8.83
C ILE A 42 7.41 6.33 -9.82
N ALA A 43 7.01 5.29 -10.56
CA ALA A 43 5.88 5.38 -11.48
C ALA A 43 4.55 5.67 -10.74
N TYR A 44 4.36 5.15 -9.52
CA TYR A 44 3.23 5.50 -8.66
C TYR A 44 3.23 7.00 -8.32
N TYR A 45 4.38 7.57 -7.96
CA TYR A 45 4.48 9.01 -7.69
C TYR A 45 4.15 9.86 -8.91
N GLU A 46 4.45 9.39 -10.12
CA GLU A 46 4.04 10.11 -11.34
C GLU A 46 2.51 10.16 -11.51
N ILE A 47 1.78 9.09 -11.14
CA ILE A 47 0.30 9.10 -11.13
C ILE A 47 -0.19 10.12 -10.10
N LYS A 48 0.34 10.05 -8.87
CA LYS A 48 -0.01 11.00 -7.79
C LYS A 48 0.18 12.44 -8.24
N ASP A 49 1.34 12.76 -8.81
CA ASP A 49 1.67 14.13 -9.18
C ASP A 49 0.80 14.63 -10.35
N ALA A 50 0.39 13.76 -11.28
CA ALA A 50 -0.61 14.10 -12.30
C ALA A 50 -2.00 14.39 -11.70
N LEU A 51 -2.42 13.63 -10.68
CA LEU A 51 -3.68 13.84 -9.95
C LEU A 51 -3.68 15.14 -9.13
N VAL A 52 -2.52 15.49 -8.54
CA VAL A 52 -2.30 16.79 -7.87
C VAL A 52 -2.53 17.95 -8.83
N LEU A 53 -2.13 17.79 -10.10
CA LEU A 53 -2.35 18.80 -11.15
C LEU A 53 -3.76 18.75 -11.76
N THR A 54 -4.61 17.81 -11.33
CA THR A 54 -5.94 17.55 -11.90
C THR A 54 -5.88 17.26 -13.41
N ASP A 55 -4.80 16.64 -13.89
CA ASP A 55 -4.62 16.31 -15.31
C ASP A 55 -5.05 14.85 -15.58
N ALA A 56 -6.31 14.68 -15.99
CA ALA A 56 -6.85 13.36 -16.26
C ALA A 56 -6.10 12.62 -17.37
N LYS A 57 -5.64 13.33 -18.41
CA LYS A 57 -4.97 12.72 -19.56
C LYS A 57 -3.56 12.28 -19.20
N ALA A 58 -2.81 13.14 -18.52
CA ALA A 58 -1.50 12.77 -18.00
C ALA A 58 -1.63 11.59 -17.01
N THR A 59 -2.64 11.59 -16.15
CA THR A 59 -2.91 10.50 -15.21
C THR A 59 -3.10 9.16 -15.93
N GLN A 60 -3.86 9.12 -17.05
CA GLN A 60 -3.97 7.91 -17.88
C GLN A 60 -2.60 7.44 -18.39
N THR A 61 -1.80 8.35 -18.95
CA THR A 61 -0.48 8.04 -19.48
C THR A 61 0.47 7.54 -18.38
N LYS A 62 0.45 8.16 -17.20
CA LYS A 62 1.27 7.73 -16.06
C LYS A 62 0.82 6.37 -15.52
N ALA A 63 -0.48 6.08 -15.53
CA ALA A 63 -1.00 4.75 -15.21
C ALA A 63 -0.53 3.68 -16.20
N THR A 64 -0.45 3.99 -17.51
CA THR A 64 0.17 3.09 -18.50
C THR A 64 1.63 2.77 -18.16
N ASN A 65 2.42 3.79 -17.79
CA ASN A 65 3.82 3.59 -17.40
C ASN A 65 3.96 2.74 -16.13
N TYR A 66 3.07 2.96 -15.16
CA TYR A 66 3.01 2.17 -13.94
C TYR A 66 2.68 0.69 -14.22
N LEU A 67 1.67 0.41 -15.06
CA LEU A 67 1.36 -0.94 -15.51
C LEU A 67 2.58 -1.63 -16.15
N ALA A 68 3.28 -0.93 -17.05
CA ALA A 68 4.50 -1.46 -17.66
C ALA A 68 5.63 -1.71 -16.65
N SER A 69 5.71 -0.95 -15.55
CA SER A 69 6.68 -1.16 -14.49
C SER A 69 6.41 -2.42 -13.65
N LEU A 70 5.13 -2.73 -13.39
CA LEU A 70 4.72 -3.96 -12.69
C LEU A 70 5.10 -5.23 -13.44
N GLU A 71 5.07 -5.18 -14.77
CA GLU A 71 5.47 -6.30 -15.62
C GLU A 71 6.98 -6.56 -15.63
N LYS A 72 7.79 -5.55 -15.32
CA LYS A 72 9.26 -5.67 -15.31
C LYS A 72 9.82 -6.29 -14.03
N VAL A 73 9.00 -6.53 -13.00
CA VAL A 73 9.46 -7.16 -11.75
C VAL A 73 9.77 -8.63 -12.01
N GLU A 74 11.03 -9.04 -11.81
CA GLU A 74 11.52 -10.40 -12.05
C GLU A 74 11.00 -11.40 -11.00
N GLN A 75 9.84 -11.99 -11.27
CA GLN A 75 9.19 -12.93 -10.36
C GLN A 75 10.02 -14.20 -10.09
N SER A 76 10.86 -14.61 -11.04
CA SER A 76 11.76 -15.76 -10.90
C SER A 76 12.88 -15.57 -9.85
N LYS A 77 13.07 -14.34 -9.38
CA LYS A 77 14.05 -13.99 -8.34
C LYS A 77 13.42 -13.87 -6.95
N LEU A 78 12.10 -14.08 -6.85
CA LEU A 78 11.39 -14.09 -5.59
C LEU A 78 11.50 -15.48 -4.94
N THR A 79 11.64 -15.51 -3.62
CA THR A 79 11.41 -16.76 -2.86
C THR A 79 9.94 -17.17 -2.98
N ALA A 80 9.59 -18.42 -2.63
CA ALA A 80 8.21 -18.89 -2.72
C ALA A 80 7.22 -17.99 -1.95
N ILE A 81 7.59 -17.55 -0.74
CA ILE A 81 6.75 -16.66 0.09
C ILE A 81 6.61 -15.28 -0.57
N GLN A 82 7.73 -14.69 -1.00
CA GLN A 82 7.74 -13.40 -1.70
C GLN A 82 6.91 -13.46 -2.99
N HIS A 83 6.98 -14.56 -3.73
CA HIS A 83 6.25 -14.78 -4.96
C HIS A 83 4.75 -14.86 -4.72
N THR A 84 4.29 -15.62 -3.71
CA THR A 84 2.87 -15.70 -3.34
C THR A 84 2.32 -14.32 -2.98
N PHE A 85 3.01 -13.59 -2.10
CA PHE A 85 2.63 -12.24 -1.72
C PHE A 85 2.60 -11.29 -2.94
N TRP A 86 3.68 -11.28 -3.73
CA TRP A 86 3.77 -10.41 -4.91
C TRP A 86 2.68 -10.71 -5.94
N LYS A 87 2.35 -11.99 -6.16
CA LYS A 87 1.32 -12.39 -7.11
C LYS A 87 -0.05 -11.81 -6.74
N GLU A 88 -0.42 -11.89 -5.47
CA GLU A 88 -1.68 -11.33 -4.97
C GLU A 88 -1.70 -9.81 -5.09
N GLN A 89 -0.65 -9.14 -4.62
CA GLN A 89 -0.56 -7.68 -4.68
C GLN A 89 -0.52 -7.17 -6.12
N LYS A 90 0.30 -7.77 -6.99
CA LYS A 90 0.42 -7.39 -8.40
C LYS A 90 -0.92 -7.51 -9.12
N ALA A 91 -1.70 -8.56 -8.88
CA ALA A 91 -3.01 -8.72 -9.51
C ALA A 91 -3.96 -7.56 -9.15
N ASN A 92 -4.00 -7.16 -7.87
CA ASN A 92 -4.80 -6.02 -7.44
C ASN A 92 -4.29 -4.69 -8.03
N LEU A 93 -2.98 -4.46 -7.98
CA LEU A 93 -2.34 -3.26 -8.52
C LEU A 93 -2.56 -3.11 -10.04
N LEU A 94 -2.48 -4.20 -10.81
CA LEU A 94 -2.78 -4.21 -12.24
C LEU A 94 -4.24 -3.85 -12.50
N LYS A 95 -5.17 -4.47 -11.77
CA LYS A 95 -6.61 -4.19 -11.90
C LYS A 95 -6.91 -2.72 -11.67
N VAL A 96 -6.48 -2.17 -10.54
CA VAL A 96 -6.82 -0.79 -10.16
C VAL A 96 -6.10 0.24 -11.04
N ALA A 97 -4.84 0.02 -11.42
CA ALA A 97 -4.14 0.91 -12.33
C ALA A 97 -4.75 0.91 -13.75
N THR A 98 -5.31 -0.22 -14.19
CA THR A 98 -6.07 -0.29 -15.44
C THR A 98 -7.34 0.55 -15.37
N GLN A 99 -8.05 0.55 -14.24
CA GLN A 99 -9.24 1.40 -14.05
C GLN A 99 -8.88 2.89 -14.10
N ILE A 100 -7.76 3.30 -13.49
CA ILE A 100 -7.23 4.67 -13.61
C ILE A 100 -6.91 5.00 -15.07
N GLN A 101 -6.20 4.10 -15.75
CA GLN A 101 -5.77 4.26 -17.14
C GLN A 101 -6.94 4.37 -18.13
N GLN A 102 -8.05 3.69 -17.87
CA GLN A 102 -9.23 3.68 -18.75
C GLN A 102 -10.21 4.83 -18.47
N SER A 103 -10.18 5.42 -17.27
CA SER A 103 -11.03 6.56 -16.95
C SER A 103 -10.48 7.85 -17.55
N SER A 104 -11.35 8.64 -18.19
CA SER A 104 -11.07 10.04 -18.58
C SER A 104 -11.56 11.06 -17.56
N ASP A 105 -12.20 10.60 -16.48
CA ASP A 105 -12.70 11.43 -15.38
C ASP A 105 -11.71 11.38 -14.21
N VAL A 106 -11.19 12.56 -13.82
CA VAL A 106 -10.20 12.71 -12.75
C VAL A 106 -10.76 12.31 -11.38
N GLU A 107 -12.05 12.51 -11.12
CA GLU A 107 -12.65 12.12 -9.84
C GLU A 107 -12.76 10.60 -9.73
N VAL A 108 -13.10 9.93 -10.83
CA VAL A 108 -13.08 8.46 -10.91
C VAL A 108 -11.64 7.93 -10.77
N GLN A 109 -10.66 8.60 -11.38
CA GLN A 109 -9.24 8.23 -11.21
C GLN A 109 -8.79 8.37 -9.74
N ARG A 110 -9.22 9.42 -9.03
CA ARG A 110 -8.94 9.62 -7.60
C ARG A 110 -9.51 8.50 -6.73
N GLN A 111 -10.74 8.08 -7.00
CA GLN A 111 -11.35 6.96 -6.27
C GLN A 111 -10.52 5.67 -6.42
N HIS A 112 -10.08 5.35 -7.64
CA HIS A 112 -9.21 4.20 -7.86
C HIS A 112 -7.80 4.41 -7.27
N PHE A 113 -7.29 5.64 -7.26
CA PHE A 113 -5.99 5.97 -6.70
C PHE A 113 -5.91 5.75 -5.17
N GLU A 114 -7.02 5.88 -4.43
CA GLU A 114 -7.09 5.48 -3.01
C GLU A 114 -6.67 4.02 -2.85
N THR A 115 -7.31 3.12 -3.61
CA THR A 115 -7.04 1.68 -3.55
C THR A 115 -5.62 1.36 -4.03
N LEU A 116 -5.12 2.07 -5.06
CA LEU A 116 -3.74 1.93 -5.53
C LEU A 116 -2.73 2.31 -4.43
N SER A 117 -3.03 3.36 -3.67
CA SER A 117 -2.16 3.86 -2.59
C SER A 117 -2.03 2.87 -1.44
N ASP A 118 -3.13 2.24 -1.04
CA ASP A 118 -3.11 1.21 0.01
C ASP A 118 -2.33 -0.04 -0.41
N GLY A 119 -2.51 -0.48 -1.66
CA GLY A 119 -1.73 -1.58 -2.23
C GLY A 119 -0.24 -1.27 -2.30
N MET A 120 0.12 -0.06 -2.75
CA MET A 120 1.52 0.36 -2.80
C MET A 120 2.15 0.50 -1.42
N TRP A 121 1.40 0.98 -0.42
CA TRP A 121 1.88 1.03 0.95
C TRP A 121 2.23 -0.37 1.46
N THR A 122 1.31 -1.33 1.23
CA THR A 122 1.48 -2.73 1.61
C THR A 122 2.72 -3.33 0.95
N VAL A 123 2.90 -3.16 -0.36
CA VAL A 123 4.09 -3.64 -1.08
C VAL A 123 5.38 -3.03 -0.53
N MET A 124 5.42 -1.71 -0.34
CA MET A 124 6.66 -1.03 0.06
C MET A 124 7.06 -1.33 1.50
N LYS A 125 6.10 -1.41 2.44
CA LYS A 125 6.37 -1.82 3.83
C LYS A 125 6.89 -3.24 3.90
N THR A 126 6.34 -4.14 3.08
CA THR A 126 6.68 -5.56 3.11
C THR A 126 8.02 -5.87 2.43
N PHE A 127 8.34 -5.25 1.30
CA PHE A 127 9.61 -5.50 0.59
C PHE A 127 10.77 -4.60 1.01
N ALA A 128 10.49 -3.47 1.69
CA ALA A 128 11.49 -2.45 2.06
C ALA A 128 12.44 -2.12 0.88
N ALA A 129 11.82 -1.81 -0.26
CA ALA A 129 12.49 -1.62 -1.54
C ALA A 129 12.78 -0.14 -1.87
N ASN A 130 12.37 0.78 -1.00
CA ASN A 130 12.59 2.21 -1.16
C ASN A 130 14.07 2.58 -1.08
N LYS A 131 14.48 3.55 -1.89
CA LYS A 131 15.83 4.16 -1.82
C LYS A 131 15.89 5.40 -0.93
N GLY A 132 14.76 6.08 -0.73
CA GLY A 132 14.61 7.24 0.13
C GLY A 132 13.41 7.07 1.07
N VAL A 133 13.20 8.07 1.92
CA VAL A 133 12.07 8.07 2.87
C VAL A 133 10.75 8.08 2.11
N ILE A 134 9.83 7.21 2.51
CA ILE A 134 8.44 7.24 2.08
C ILE A 134 7.64 7.92 3.17
N TYR A 135 6.95 8.99 2.82
CA TYR A 135 5.96 9.63 3.69
C TYR A 135 4.57 9.09 3.35
N LYS A 136 3.92 8.41 4.29
CA LYS A 136 2.47 8.14 4.21
C LYS A 136 1.74 9.38 4.69
N GLN A 137 1.14 10.10 3.76
CA GLN A 137 0.35 11.29 4.04
C GLN A 137 -1.13 10.94 4.10
N TYR A 138 -1.91 11.69 4.86
CA TYR A 138 -3.33 11.44 5.06
C TYR A 138 -4.11 12.75 5.11
N CYS A 139 -5.27 12.81 4.46
CA CYS A 139 -6.23 13.92 4.56
C CYS A 139 -7.55 13.34 5.08
N PRO A 140 -8.02 13.77 6.27
CA PRO A 140 -9.27 13.26 6.85
C PRO A 140 -10.50 13.68 6.04
N MET A 141 -10.43 14.77 5.27
CA MET A 141 -11.56 15.30 4.51
C MET A 141 -11.77 14.63 3.14
N ALA A 142 -10.85 13.77 2.71
CA ALA A 142 -10.95 13.10 1.41
C ALA A 142 -12.24 12.25 1.32
N PHE A 143 -12.89 12.27 0.15
CA PHE A 143 -14.09 11.48 -0.13
C PHE A 143 -15.23 11.67 0.88
N ASN A 144 -15.63 12.93 1.10
CA ASN A 144 -16.70 13.32 2.04
C ASN A 144 -16.39 12.89 3.48
N ASP A 145 -15.23 13.32 4.00
CA ASP A 145 -14.78 13.07 5.37
C ASP A 145 -14.57 11.59 5.74
N LYS A 146 -14.57 10.68 4.74
CA LYS A 146 -14.13 9.29 4.91
C LYS A 146 -12.63 9.21 5.21
N GLY A 147 -11.87 10.14 4.63
CA GLY A 147 -10.42 10.23 4.70
C GLY A 147 -9.71 9.22 3.81
N ALA A 148 -8.49 9.56 3.40
CA ALA A 148 -7.68 8.72 2.54
C ALA A 148 -6.18 9.00 2.70
N SER A 149 -5.37 7.97 2.49
CA SER A 149 -3.90 8.04 2.55
C SER A 149 -3.25 7.97 1.17
N TRP A 150 -2.04 8.50 1.03
CA TRP A 150 -1.20 8.34 -0.15
C TRP A 150 0.28 8.33 0.23
N LEU A 151 1.14 7.90 -0.69
CA LEU A 151 2.59 7.89 -0.49
C LEU A 151 3.21 9.10 -1.15
N SER A 152 4.24 9.67 -0.53
CA SER A 152 5.00 10.79 -1.05
C SER A 152 6.50 10.56 -0.85
N ASP A 153 7.29 11.11 -1.77
CA ASP A 153 8.75 11.21 -1.72
C ASP A 153 9.25 12.48 -1.02
N ARG A 154 8.32 13.31 -0.55
CA ARG A 154 8.55 14.59 0.11
C ARG A 154 7.61 14.77 1.29
N SER A 155 8.07 15.42 2.35
CA SER A 155 7.28 15.71 3.55
C SER A 155 6.19 16.75 3.29
N ASP A 156 6.39 17.67 2.33
CA ASP A 156 5.39 18.66 1.94
C ASP A 156 4.10 17.99 1.47
N ILE A 157 2.97 18.47 1.99
CA ILE A 157 1.64 17.97 1.64
C ILE A 157 1.23 18.50 0.27
N ARG A 158 1.02 17.57 -0.67
CA ARG A 158 0.40 17.82 -1.98
C ARG A 158 -0.70 16.79 -2.21
N ASN A 159 -1.93 17.19 -1.92
CA ASN A 159 -3.08 16.31 -1.87
C ASN A 159 -3.57 15.91 -3.29
N PRO A 160 -3.51 14.61 -3.66
CA PRO A 160 -3.96 14.14 -4.98
C PRO A 160 -5.49 14.06 -5.11
N TYR A 161 -6.23 14.10 -4.01
CA TYR A 161 -7.69 13.92 -3.97
C TYR A 161 -8.49 15.21 -4.17
N PHE A 162 -7.86 16.37 -4.02
CA PHE A 162 -8.52 17.67 -4.19
C PHE A 162 -7.82 18.62 -5.16
N GLY A 163 -6.69 18.20 -5.74
CA GLY A 163 -5.89 19.03 -6.63
C GLY A 163 -5.60 20.42 -6.05
N ASN A 164 -5.80 21.47 -6.83
CA ASN A 164 -5.55 22.85 -6.41
C ASN A 164 -6.54 23.41 -5.38
N VAL A 165 -7.70 22.76 -5.17
CA VAL A 165 -8.74 23.29 -4.26
C VAL A 165 -8.31 23.18 -2.80
N MET A 166 -7.70 22.05 -2.42
CA MET A 166 -7.20 21.81 -1.06
C MET A 166 -5.83 21.12 -1.09
N LEU A 167 -4.90 21.68 -1.86
CA LEU A 167 -3.57 21.11 -2.10
C LEU A 167 -2.82 20.76 -0.80
N LYS A 168 -3.02 21.55 0.25
CA LYS A 168 -2.36 21.39 1.56
C LYS A 168 -3.20 20.64 2.60
N CYS A 169 -4.37 20.07 2.24
CA CYS A 169 -5.11 19.24 3.20
C CYS A 169 -4.31 17.96 3.47
N GLY A 170 -3.93 17.78 4.72
CA GLY A 170 -3.40 16.53 5.25
C GLY A 170 -2.19 16.74 6.15
N TYR A 171 -1.63 15.62 6.59
CA TYR A 171 -0.43 15.55 7.42
C TYR A 171 0.34 14.26 7.12
N VAL A 172 1.62 14.20 7.52
CA VAL A 172 2.41 12.97 7.49
C VAL A 172 1.93 12.08 8.64
N ALA A 173 1.32 10.95 8.34
CA ALA A 173 0.82 9.98 9.31
C ALA A 173 1.90 8.96 9.73
N GLU A 174 2.77 8.59 8.80
CA GLU A 174 3.87 7.66 9.03
C GLU A 174 5.00 7.95 8.03
N GLU A 175 6.24 7.63 8.39
CA GLU A 175 7.40 7.66 7.49
C GLU A 175 8.29 6.42 7.70
N PHE A 176 8.91 5.90 6.64
CA PHE A 176 9.87 4.79 6.72
C PHE A 176 10.82 4.71 5.52
#